data_AF-A0AAD2SWR8-F1
#
_entry.id   AF-A0AAD2SWR8-F1
#
_cell.length_a   1.000
_cell.length_b   1.000
_cell.length_c   1.000
_cell.angle_alpha   90.00
_cell.angle_beta   90.00
_cell.angle_gamma   90.00
#
_symmetry.space_group_name_H-M   'P 1'
#
loop_
_entity.id
_entity.type
_entity.pdbx_description
1 polymer ?
#
loop_
_entity_poly.entity_id
_entity_poly.type
_entity_poly.pdbx_seq_one_letter_code
_entity_poly.pdbx_strand_id
1 'polypeptide(L)'
;MEKILKEKLAQDMLIYQQEEILWMLDHIGHPNYKIRDDLIFVSLARAIQEQLFTKDQFDFVVVEALKRQGLLYKKEEVGQATLIRSFTALLFANLLNADAKKNSLYFKRLSSHQRMALFEQGLSYLLYENDSTGYSEEYGWVHAFAHGADLLVEIICHPDFPITRVNEVLQVLEKIFKRVDWRFISDENGVWHE
;
A
#
# COMPACT_ATOMS: atom_id res chain seq x y z
N MET A 1 17.77 6.19 11.97
CA MET A 1 16.75 5.13 11.88
C MET A 1 17.10 4.08 10.85
N GLU A 2 17.34 4.47 9.59
CA GLU A 2 17.68 3.55 8.48
C GLU A 2 18.71 2.46 8.85
N LYS A 3 19.86 2.84 9.44
CA LYS A 3 20.90 1.88 9.84
C LYS A 3 20.40 0.80 10.80
N ILE A 4 19.59 1.19 11.79
CA ILE A 4 19.03 0.27 12.79
C ILE A 4 18.08 -0.73 12.12
N LEU A 5 17.20 -0.25 11.25
CA LEU A 5 16.27 -1.10 10.50
C LEU A 5 17.01 -2.06 9.57
N LYS A 6 18.08 -1.61 8.89
CA LYS A 6 18.93 -2.47 8.06
C LYS A 6 19.61 -3.57 8.86
N GLU A 7 20.14 -3.25 10.03
CA GLU A 7 20.75 -4.23 10.94
C GLU A 7 19.72 -5.25 11.42
N LYS A 8 18.52 -4.81 11.80
CA LYS A 8 17.41 -5.69 12.21
C LYS A 8 17.00 -6.66 11.11
N LEU A 9 16.83 -6.15 9.89
CA LEU A 9 16.45 -6.98 8.74
C LEU A 9 17.53 -7.99 8.39
N ALA A 10 18.81 -7.59 8.44
CA ALA A 10 19.94 -8.47 8.17
C ALA A 10 20.15 -9.56 9.23
N GLN A 11 19.77 -9.30 10.48
CA GLN A 11 19.90 -10.24 11.60
C GLN A 11 18.61 -11.02 11.89
N ASP A 12 17.57 -10.83 11.07
CA ASP A 12 16.22 -11.38 11.27
C ASP A 12 15.62 -11.04 12.65
N MET A 13 16.06 -9.93 13.26
CA MET A 13 15.56 -9.41 14.54
C MET A 13 14.42 -8.41 14.30
N LEU A 14 13.25 -8.93 13.94
CA LEU A 14 12.13 -8.14 13.41
C LEU A 14 11.17 -7.61 14.50
N ILE A 15 11.73 -7.21 15.63
CA ILE A 15 10.98 -6.52 16.68
C ILE A 15 11.12 -5.03 16.44
N TYR A 16 10.02 -4.36 16.12
CA TYR A 16 10.00 -2.93 15.83
C TYR A 16 9.55 -2.12 17.04
N GLN A 17 10.16 -0.97 17.25
CA GLN A 17 9.73 0.06 18.20
C GLN A 17 8.77 1.04 17.51
N GLN A 18 8.05 1.82 18.30
CA GLN A 18 7.04 2.73 17.75
C GLN A 18 7.65 3.83 16.88
N GLU A 19 8.83 4.33 17.25
CA GLU A 19 9.58 5.35 16.49
C GLU A 19 10.07 4.80 15.14
N GLU A 20 10.40 3.52 15.10
CA GLU A 20 10.79 2.81 13.87
C GLU A 20 9.61 2.67 12.91
N ILE A 21 8.44 2.30 13.45
CA ILE A 21 7.19 2.24 12.67
C ILE A 21 6.85 3.63 12.12
N LEU A 22 6.88 4.67 12.95
CA LEU A 22 6.63 6.04 12.51
C LEU A 22 7.57 6.48 11.39
N TRP A 23 8.87 6.21 11.55
CA TRP A 23 9.85 6.54 10.53
C TRP A 23 9.57 5.82 9.20
N MET A 24 9.23 4.54 9.24
CA MET A 24 8.84 3.78 8.04
C MET A 24 7.61 4.40 7.36
N LEU A 25 6.58 4.77 8.13
CA LEU A 25 5.37 5.41 7.59
C LEU A 25 5.64 6.81 7.02
N ASP A 26 6.53 7.60 7.65
CA ASP A 26 6.90 8.94 7.17
C ASP A 26 7.73 8.90 5.88
N HIS A 27 8.43 7.79 5.63
CA HIS A 27 9.31 7.62 4.47
C HIS A 27 8.78 6.57 3.49
N ILE A 28 7.49 6.22 3.56
CA ILE A 28 6.90 5.14 2.76
C ILE A 28 7.04 5.32 1.25
N GLY A 29 7.17 6.57 0.77
CA GLY A 29 7.45 6.90 -0.63
C GLY A 29 8.85 7.46 -0.87
N HIS A 30 9.86 6.97 -0.16
CA HIS A 30 11.24 7.44 -0.30
C HIS A 30 11.76 7.29 -1.76
N PRO A 31 12.47 8.27 -2.33
CA PRO A 31 12.90 8.22 -3.74
C PRO A 31 13.92 7.11 -4.01
N ASN A 32 14.82 6.83 -3.07
CA ASN A 32 15.74 5.70 -3.16
C ASN A 32 15.01 4.37 -2.91
N TYR A 33 14.88 3.55 -3.96
CA TYR A 33 14.22 2.24 -3.91
C TYR A 33 14.85 1.26 -2.90
N LYS A 34 16.15 1.35 -2.63
CA LYS A 34 16.81 0.51 -1.60
C LYS A 34 16.35 0.85 -0.17
N ILE A 35 15.79 2.04 0.03
CA ILE A 35 15.20 2.44 1.31
C ILE A 35 13.70 2.16 1.30
N ARG A 36 13.03 2.46 0.19
CA ARG A 36 11.58 2.30 0.06
C ARG A 36 11.16 0.83 -0.03
N ASP A 37 11.70 0.10 -1.00
CA ASP A 37 11.31 -1.27 -1.34
C ASP A 37 12.02 -2.25 -0.41
N ASP A 38 13.35 -2.29 -0.48
CA ASP A 38 14.17 -3.32 0.18
C ASP A 38 14.20 -3.20 1.71
N LEU A 39 13.91 -2.02 2.25
CA LEU A 39 13.94 -1.76 3.69
C LEU A 39 12.54 -1.50 4.25
N ILE A 40 11.90 -0.38 3.88
CA ILE A 40 10.64 0.05 4.50
C ILE A 40 9.53 -0.93 4.16
N PHE A 41 9.29 -1.19 2.88
CA PHE A 41 8.17 -2.00 2.47
C PHE A 41 8.37 -3.48 2.84
N VAL A 42 9.57 -4.05 2.63
CA VAL A 42 9.87 -5.40 3.13
C VAL A 42 9.66 -5.49 4.64
N SER A 43 10.12 -4.52 5.44
CA SER A 43 9.93 -4.55 6.89
C SER A 43 8.45 -4.51 7.29
N LEU A 44 7.66 -3.61 6.70
CA LEU A 44 6.23 -3.48 6.95
C LEU A 44 5.46 -4.73 6.50
N ALA A 45 5.72 -5.22 5.29
CA ALA A 45 5.07 -6.40 4.73
C ALA A 45 5.36 -7.64 5.57
N ARG A 46 6.63 -7.90 5.90
CA ARG A 46 7.00 -9.00 6.81
C ARG A 46 6.33 -8.84 8.18
N ALA A 47 6.37 -7.64 8.76
CA ALA A 47 5.79 -7.40 10.07
C ALA A 47 4.29 -7.72 10.15
N ILE A 48 3.55 -7.44 9.07
CA ILE A 48 2.12 -7.71 8.95
C ILE A 48 1.87 -9.18 8.55
N GLN A 49 2.50 -9.67 7.50
CA GLN A 49 2.20 -10.99 6.93
C GLN A 49 2.72 -12.15 7.81
N GLU A 50 3.90 -11.98 8.40
CA GLU A 50 4.51 -12.95 9.33
C GLU A 50 4.03 -12.76 10.78
N GLN A 51 3.10 -11.83 11.01
CA GLN A 51 2.45 -11.57 12.31
C GLN A 51 3.44 -11.15 13.42
N LEU A 52 4.45 -10.36 13.06
CA LEU A 52 5.52 -9.93 13.97
C LEU A 52 5.14 -8.68 14.78
N PHE A 53 4.19 -7.89 14.30
CA PHE A 53 3.59 -6.84 15.11
C PHE A 53 2.68 -7.42 16.19
N THR A 54 2.72 -6.81 17.38
CA THR A 54 1.64 -7.01 18.35
C THR A 54 0.32 -6.43 17.82
N LYS A 55 -0.81 -6.80 18.42
CA LYS A 55 -2.11 -6.22 18.05
C LYS A 55 -2.13 -4.70 18.23
N ASP A 56 -1.50 -4.20 19.28
CA ASP A 56 -1.42 -2.76 19.55
C ASP A 56 -0.55 -2.03 18.51
N GLN A 57 0.52 -2.68 18.03
CA GLN A 57 1.33 -2.15 16.94
C GLN A 57 0.57 -2.14 15.60
N PHE A 58 -0.20 -3.19 15.31
CA PHE A 58 -1.06 -3.23 14.13
C PHE A 58 -2.10 -2.09 14.17
N ASP A 59 -2.79 -1.92 15.31
CA ASP A 59 -3.74 -0.81 15.50
C ASP A 59 -3.06 0.55 15.34
N PHE A 60 -1.86 0.70 15.88
CA PHE A 60 -1.06 1.91 15.75
C PHE A 60 -0.73 2.22 14.29
N VAL A 61 -0.28 1.24 13.51
CA VAL A 61 -0.01 1.38 12.07
C VAL A 61 -1.26 1.83 11.33
N VAL A 62 -2.42 1.21 11.59
CA VAL A 62 -3.69 1.56 10.94
C VAL A 62 -4.07 3.02 11.22
N VAL A 63 -4.01 3.44 12.49
CA VAL A 63 -4.35 4.80 12.90
C VAL A 63 -3.41 5.82 12.25
N GLU A 64 -2.11 5.58 12.31
CA GLU A 64 -1.10 6.49 11.78
C GLU A 64 -1.12 6.56 10.24
N ALA A 65 -1.37 5.45 9.55
CA ALA A 65 -1.46 5.42 8.10
C ALA A 65 -2.72 6.12 7.58
N LEU A 66 -3.89 5.90 8.21
CA LEU A 66 -5.13 6.62 7.88
C LEU A 66 -5.00 8.13 8.14
N LYS A 67 -4.34 8.53 9.23
CA LYS A 67 -4.11 9.94 9.58
C LYS A 67 -3.29 10.68 8.53
N ARG A 68 -2.31 10.02 7.90
CA ARG A 68 -1.44 10.62 6.86
C ARG A 68 -2.16 10.92 5.55
N GLN A 69 -3.32 10.29 5.30
CA GLN A 69 -4.06 10.42 4.03
C GLN A 69 -3.15 10.19 2.80
N GLY A 70 -2.23 9.22 2.91
CA GLY A 70 -1.14 9.04 1.93
C GLY A 70 -1.62 8.80 0.49
N LEU A 71 -2.79 8.18 0.31
CA LEU A 71 -3.41 8.01 -1.00
C LEU A 71 -3.73 9.36 -1.68
N LEU A 72 -4.12 10.39 -0.92
CA LEU A 72 -4.46 11.71 -1.45
C LEU A 72 -3.26 12.64 -1.58
N TYR A 73 -2.05 12.17 -1.28
CA TYR A 73 -0.86 13.00 -1.18
C TYR A 73 -0.51 13.66 -2.52
N LYS A 74 -0.63 14.99 -2.57
CA LYS A 74 -0.30 15.83 -3.73
C LYS A 74 -0.79 15.21 -5.04
N LYS A 75 -2.07 14.84 -5.10
CA LYS A 75 -2.68 14.06 -6.19
C LYS A 75 -2.50 14.60 -7.61
N GLU A 76 -2.16 15.88 -7.77
CA GLU A 76 -1.88 16.52 -9.06
C GLU A 76 -0.40 16.44 -9.47
N GLU A 77 0.49 15.98 -8.58
CA GLU A 77 1.93 15.83 -8.79
C GLU A 77 2.30 14.37 -9.13
N VAL A 78 3.19 14.20 -10.09
CA VAL A 78 3.79 12.92 -10.51
C VAL A 78 5.18 12.72 -9.91
N GLY A 79 5.80 11.55 -10.13
CA GLY A 79 7.16 11.26 -9.66
C GLY A 79 7.20 10.93 -8.16
N GLN A 80 8.00 11.66 -7.37
CA GLN A 80 8.15 11.34 -5.94
C GLN A 80 6.82 11.38 -5.17
N ALA A 81 5.89 12.28 -5.51
CA ALA A 81 4.57 12.33 -4.89
C ALA A 81 3.78 11.03 -5.13
N THR A 82 3.89 10.46 -6.34
CA THR A 82 3.28 9.18 -6.70
C THR A 82 3.80 8.02 -5.86
N LEU A 83 5.09 8.01 -5.50
CA LEU A 83 5.66 6.97 -4.64
C LEU A 83 4.93 6.88 -3.29
N ILE A 84 4.57 8.02 -2.70
CA ILE A 84 3.83 8.04 -1.43
C ILE A 84 2.44 7.44 -1.61
N ARG A 85 1.72 7.83 -2.66
CA ARG A 85 0.38 7.30 -2.93
C ARG A 85 0.42 5.80 -3.22
N SER A 86 1.31 5.39 -4.12
CA SER A 86 1.50 4.01 -4.55
C SER A 86 1.84 3.07 -3.40
N PHE A 87 2.86 3.37 -2.60
CA PHE A 87 3.25 2.51 -1.50
C PHE A 87 2.30 2.59 -0.29
N THR A 88 1.53 3.68 -0.16
CA THR A 88 0.39 3.71 0.77
C THR A 88 -0.71 2.74 0.34
N ALA A 89 -1.02 2.66 -0.97
CA ALA A 89 -2.00 1.70 -1.48
C ALA A 89 -1.57 0.26 -1.17
N LEU A 90 -0.29 -0.05 -1.37
CA LEU A 90 0.25 -1.36 -1.08
C LEU A 90 0.25 -1.70 0.43
N LEU A 91 0.54 -0.73 1.29
CA LEU A 91 0.38 -0.89 2.74
C LEU A 91 -1.07 -1.19 3.11
N PHE A 92 -2.04 -0.44 2.56
CA PHE A 92 -3.46 -0.66 2.83
C PHE A 92 -3.94 -2.03 2.36
N ALA A 93 -3.44 -2.52 1.22
CA ALA A 93 -3.72 -3.87 0.75
C ALA A 93 -3.27 -4.91 1.78
N ASN A 94 -2.05 -4.78 2.31
CA ASN A 94 -1.51 -5.67 3.35
C ASN A 94 -2.33 -5.63 4.65
N LEU A 95 -2.75 -4.45 5.09
CA LEU A 95 -3.58 -4.30 6.30
C LEU A 95 -4.96 -4.95 6.15
N LEU A 96 -5.64 -4.72 5.03
CA LEU A 96 -6.94 -5.34 4.74
C LEU A 96 -6.82 -6.85 4.59
N ASN A 97 -5.77 -7.34 3.93
CA ASN A 97 -5.49 -8.75 3.79
C ASN A 97 -5.33 -9.44 5.15
N ALA A 98 -4.57 -8.82 6.05
CA ALA A 98 -4.36 -9.34 7.40
C ALA A 98 -5.64 -9.30 8.25
N ASP A 99 -6.50 -8.29 8.06
CA ASP A 99 -7.80 -8.19 8.72
C ASP A 99 -8.82 -9.24 8.23
N ALA A 100 -8.75 -9.61 6.94
CA ALA A 100 -9.67 -10.55 6.30
C ALA A 100 -9.37 -12.03 6.60
N LYS A 101 -8.10 -12.39 6.84
CA LYS A 101 -7.64 -13.78 6.96
C LYS A 101 -7.97 -14.38 8.32
N LYS A 102 -8.80 -15.45 8.35
CA LYS A 102 -9.24 -16.12 9.59
C LYS A 102 -8.11 -16.64 10.49
N ASN A 103 -6.96 -16.99 9.91
CA ASN A 103 -5.77 -17.48 10.62
C ASN A 103 -4.77 -16.37 10.99
N SER A 104 -5.08 -15.11 10.69
CA SER A 104 -4.27 -13.95 11.06
C SER A 104 -4.50 -13.58 12.52
N LEU A 105 -3.44 -13.20 13.23
CA LEU A 105 -3.51 -12.53 14.55
C LEU A 105 -4.42 -11.29 14.52
N TYR A 106 -4.56 -10.67 13.35
CA TYR A 106 -5.29 -9.42 13.14
C TYR A 106 -6.69 -9.64 12.55
N PHE A 107 -7.19 -10.88 12.49
CA PHE A 107 -8.52 -11.18 11.93
C PHE A 107 -9.62 -10.34 12.60
N LYS A 108 -10.33 -9.54 11.80
CA LYS A 108 -11.37 -8.60 12.24
C LYS A 108 -10.90 -7.62 13.32
N ARG A 109 -9.63 -7.25 13.33
CA ARG A 109 -9.06 -6.28 14.26
C ARG A 109 -9.48 -4.86 13.92
N LEU A 110 -9.62 -4.55 12.63
CA LEU A 110 -10.10 -3.25 12.17
C LEU A 110 -11.56 -3.04 12.58
N SER A 111 -11.84 -1.87 13.16
CA SER A 111 -13.21 -1.43 13.38
C SER A 111 -13.97 -1.28 12.06
N SER A 112 -15.30 -1.34 12.11
CA SER A 112 -16.14 -1.09 10.92
C SER A 112 -15.87 0.27 10.29
N HIS A 113 -15.59 1.29 11.11
CA HIS A 113 -15.24 2.63 10.63
C HIS A 113 -13.89 2.66 9.90
N GLN A 114 -12.86 2.01 10.46
CA GLN A 114 -11.53 1.93 9.81
C GLN A 114 -11.59 1.16 8.49
N ARG A 115 -12.29 0.01 8.47
CA ARG A 115 -12.51 -0.76 7.23
C ARG A 115 -13.21 0.07 6.17
N MET A 116 -14.30 0.74 6.54
CA MET A 116 -15.02 1.59 5.61
C MET A 116 -14.12 2.71 5.08
N ALA A 117 -13.34 3.36 5.95
CA ALA A 117 -12.40 4.41 5.54
C ALA A 117 -11.35 3.88 4.53
N LEU A 118 -10.79 2.69 4.76
CA LEU A 118 -9.87 2.03 3.82
C LEU A 118 -10.54 1.72 2.48
N PHE A 119 -11.76 1.18 2.50
CA PHE A 119 -12.53 0.89 1.29
C PHE A 119 -12.81 2.16 0.48
N GLU A 120 -13.31 3.22 1.11
CA GLU A 120 -13.61 4.50 0.44
C GLU A 120 -12.35 5.13 -0.16
N GLN A 121 -11.25 5.17 0.61
CA GLN A 121 -10.02 5.77 0.13
C GLN A 121 -9.41 4.98 -1.04
N GLY A 122 -9.45 3.64 -1.00
CA GLY A 122 -8.93 2.80 -2.08
C GLY A 122 -9.78 2.86 -3.35
N LEU A 123 -11.11 2.87 -3.24
CA LEU A 123 -12.00 3.11 -4.39
C LEU A 123 -11.77 4.49 -5.00
N SER A 124 -11.60 5.52 -4.16
CA SER A 124 -11.29 6.87 -4.61
C SER A 124 -9.93 6.95 -5.30
N TYR A 125 -8.91 6.29 -4.75
CA TYR A 125 -7.52 6.31 -5.26
C TYR A 125 -7.41 6.03 -6.75
N LEU A 126 -7.95 4.90 -7.18
CA LEU A 126 -7.90 4.51 -8.58
C LEU A 126 -8.69 5.45 -9.52
N LEU A 127 -9.70 6.16 -9.00
CA LEU A 127 -10.46 7.12 -9.80
C LEU A 127 -9.66 8.37 -10.15
N TYR A 128 -8.73 8.82 -9.30
CA TYR A 128 -7.95 10.04 -9.56
C TYR A 128 -6.49 9.79 -9.94
N GLU A 129 -5.92 8.61 -9.63
CA GLU A 129 -4.53 8.35 -9.99
C GLU A 129 -4.34 8.36 -11.51
N ASN A 130 -3.38 9.14 -11.99
CA ASN A 130 -3.11 9.31 -13.41
C ASN A 130 -1.65 8.99 -13.77
N ASP A 131 -0.77 8.78 -12.78
CA ASP A 131 0.61 8.41 -13.04
C ASP A 131 0.69 6.92 -13.44
N SER A 132 0.87 6.67 -14.73
CA SER A 132 1.00 5.33 -15.31
C SER A 132 2.44 4.80 -15.33
N THR A 133 3.38 5.47 -14.66
CA THR A 133 4.78 5.04 -14.61
C THR A 133 4.88 3.66 -13.95
N GLY A 134 5.38 2.68 -14.71
CA GLY A 134 5.75 1.36 -14.19
C GLY A 134 7.11 1.45 -13.50
N TYR A 135 8.18 1.46 -14.31
CA TYR A 135 9.56 1.68 -13.88
C TYR A 135 10.05 3.10 -14.18
N SER A 136 10.85 3.64 -13.29
CA SER A 136 11.61 4.88 -13.46
C SER A 136 13.09 4.60 -13.23
N GLU A 137 13.98 5.09 -14.09
CA GLU A 137 15.43 4.99 -13.85
C GLU A 137 15.86 5.71 -12.56
N GLU A 138 15.15 6.79 -12.21
CA GLU A 138 15.44 7.57 -11.01
C GLU A 138 14.90 6.90 -9.75
N TYR A 139 13.66 6.41 -9.80
CA TYR A 139 12.95 5.96 -8.61
C TYR A 139 12.80 4.44 -8.48
N GLY A 140 13.15 3.65 -9.50
CA GLY A 140 12.81 2.24 -9.59
C GLY A 140 11.31 2.04 -9.87
N TRP A 141 10.72 1.00 -9.29
CA TRP A 141 9.30 0.68 -9.48
C TRP A 141 8.39 1.71 -8.79
N VAL A 142 7.55 2.37 -9.59
CA VAL A 142 6.55 3.34 -9.11
C VAL A 142 5.20 2.64 -8.91
N HIS A 143 4.71 1.89 -9.89
CA HIS A 143 3.62 0.91 -9.74
C HIS A 143 2.28 1.43 -9.17
N ALA A 144 1.94 2.70 -9.41
CA ALA A 144 0.75 3.31 -8.81
C ALA A 144 -0.57 2.56 -9.12
N PHE A 145 -0.77 2.18 -10.39
CA PHE A 145 -1.94 1.39 -10.80
C PHE A 145 -1.87 -0.06 -10.33
N ALA A 146 -0.69 -0.67 -10.30
CA ALA A 146 -0.53 -2.07 -9.87
C ALA A 146 -0.85 -2.21 -8.37
N HIS A 147 -0.24 -1.39 -7.51
CA HIS A 147 -0.56 -1.38 -6.08
C HIS A 147 -2.00 -0.95 -5.80
N GLY A 148 -2.57 -0.09 -6.65
CA GLY A 148 -4.00 0.24 -6.61
C GLY A 148 -4.89 -0.96 -6.93
N ALA A 149 -4.52 -1.78 -7.91
CA ALA A 149 -5.21 -3.01 -8.24
C ALA A 149 -5.12 -4.03 -7.09
N ASP A 150 -3.94 -4.19 -6.47
CA ASP A 150 -3.78 -5.02 -5.27
C ASP A 150 -4.73 -4.58 -4.16
N LEU A 151 -4.79 -3.28 -3.88
CA LEU A 151 -5.72 -2.72 -2.91
C LEU A 151 -7.18 -2.98 -3.29
N LEU A 152 -7.56 -2.82 -4.57
CA LEU A 152 -8.93 -3.06 -5.02
C LEU A 152 -9.35 -4.53 -4.85
N VAL A 153 -8.44 -5.48 -5.08
CA VAL A 153 -8.66 -6.90 -4.84
C VAL A 153 -8.92 -7.15 -3.36
N GLU A 154 -8.06 -6.63 -2.48
CA GLU A 154 -8.23 -6.79 -1.03
C GLU A 154 -9.53 -6.14 -0.53
N ILE A 155 -9.97 -5.03 -1.14
CA ILE A 155 -11.26 -4.39 -0.83
C ILE A 155 -12.44 -5.29 -1.22
N ILE A 156 -12.55 -5.69 -2.49
CA ILE A 156 -13.74 -6.42 -2.98
C ILE A 156 -13.82 -7.85 -2.41
N CYS A 157 -12.67 -8.48 -2.13
CA CYS A 157 -12.61 -9.81 -1.55
C CYS A 157 -12.71 -9.81 -0.01
N HIS A 158 -12.71 -8.63 0.64
CA HIS A 158 -12.83 -8.56 2.09
C HIS A 158 -14.18 -9.16 2.55
N PRO A 159 -14.21 -10.07 3.55
CA PRO A 159 -15.45 -10.75 3.97
C PRO A 159 -16.54 -9.81 4.52
N ASP A 160 -16.13 -8.62 4.95
CA ASP A 160 -17.03 -7.59 5.46
C ASP A 160 -17.20 -6.40 4.47
N PHE A 161 -16.80 -6.54 3.20
CA PHE A 161 -17.14 -5.54 2.16
C PHE A 161 -18.65 -5.61 1.83
N PRO A 162 -19.37 -4.48 1.80
CA PRO A 162 -20.81 -4.52 1.55
C PRO A 162 -21.12 -4.94 0.11
N ILE A 163 -21.84 -6.04 -0.07
CA ILE A 163 -22.24 -6.56 -1.40
C ILE A 163 -23.01 -5.52 -2.22
N THR A 164 -23.75 -4.62 -1.56
CA THR A 164 -24.49 -3.52 -2.19
C THR A 164 -23.59 -2.49 -2.89
N ARG A 165 -22.28 -2.48 -2.58
CA ARG A 165 -21.29 -1.55 -3.13
C ARG A 165 -20.42 -2.15 -4.23
N VAL A 166 -20.64 -3.41 -4.62
CA VAL A 166 -19.87 -4.05 -5.72
C VAL A 166 -19.97 -3.27 -7.04
N ASN A 167 -21.13 -2.64 -7.31
CA ASN A 167 -21.29 -1.79 -8.48
C ASN A 167 -20.33 -0.60 -8.50
N GLU A 168 -19.90 -0.09 -7.35
CA GLU A 168 -18.92 0.99 -7.29
C GLU A 168 -17.54 0.51 -7.76
N VAL A 169 -17.15 -0.73 -7.42
CA VAL A 169 -15.92 -1.34 -7.92
C VAL A 169 -15.96 -1.47 -9.44
N LEU A 170 -17.08 -1.94 -9.99
CA LEU A 170 -17.26 -2.05 -11.45
C LEU A 170 -17.18 -0.67 -12.13
N GLN A 171 -17.75 0.37 -11.53
CA GLN A 171 -17.64 1.74 -12.02
C GLN A 171 -16.21 2.28 -11.96
N VAL A 172 -15.43 1.93 -10.93
CA VAL A 172 -14.00 2.26 -10.83
C VAL A 172 -13.25 1.64 -12.01
N LEU A 173 -13.42 0.33 -12.22
CA LEU A 173 -12.80 -0.38 -13.35
C LEU A 173 -13.21 0.22 -14.70
N GLU A 174 -14.50 0.45 -14.92
CA GLU A 174 -15.03 1.06 -16.14
C GLU A 174 -14.38 2.42 -16.42
N LYS A 175 -14.28 3.28 -15.39
CA LYS A 175 -13.68 4.61 -15.53
C LYS A 175 -12.18 4.53 -15.84
N ILE A 176 -11.45 3.62 -15.20
CA ILE A 176 -10.03 3.40 -15.51
C ILE A 176 -9.89 2.98 -16.97
N PHE A 177 -10.60 1.94 -17.40
CA PHE A 177 -10.51 1.43 -18.79
C PHE A 177 -10.94 2.45 -19.85
N LYS A 178 -11.85 3.37 -19.51
CA LYS A 178 -12.25 4.48 -20.40
C LYS A 178 -11.25 5.63 -20.44
N ARG A 179 -10.48 5.83 -19.36
CA ARG A 179 -9.51 6.92 -19.25
C ARG A 179 -8.16 6.57 -19.86
N VAL A 180 -7.73 5.31 -19.73
CA VAL A 180 -6.41 4.88 -20.18
C VAL A 180 -6.43 4.52 -21.67
N ASP A 181 -5.50 5.10 -22.43
CA ASP A 181 -5.22 4.78 -23.83
C ASP A 181 -3.98 3.89 -24.00
N TRP A 182 -3.35 3.52 -22.88
CA TRP A 182 -2.19 2.63 -22.79
C TRP A 182 -2.60 1.21 -22.37
N ARG A 183 -1.68 0.25 -22.52
CA ARG A 183 -1.92 -1.17 -22.21
C ARG A 183 -1.42 -1.51 -20.81
N PHE A 184 -2.23 -2.18 -20.01
CA PHE A 184 -1.74 -2.85 -18.81
C PHE A 184 -0.78 -3.98 -19.23
N ILE A 185 0.47 -3.87 -18.82
CA ILE A 185 1.52 -4.87 -19.05
C ILE A 185 1.93 -5.39 -17.68
N SER A 186 2.05 -6.72 -17.55
CA SER A 186 2.67 -7.35 -16.39
C SER A 186 4.16 -7.43 -16.66
N ASP A 187 4.94 -6.49 -16.12
CA ASP A 187 6.38 -6.42 -16.32
C ASP A 187 7.16 -6.41 -15.00
N GLU A 188 6.95 -7.41 -14.14
CA GLU A 188 7.93 -7.65 -13.06
C GLU A 188 9.33 -8.04 -13.59
N ASN A 189 9.50 -8.21 -14.92
CA ASN A 189 10.74 -8.67 -15.56
C ASN A 189 11.07 -7.97 -16.90
N GLY A 190 11.10 -6.63 -16.99
CA GLY A 190 11.44 -5.99 -18.28
C GLY A 190 12.06 -4.60 -18.20
N VAL A 191 13.39 -4.54 -18.26
CA VAL A 191 14.14 -3.35 -18.71
C VAL A 191 13.83 -3.14 -20.20
N TRP A 192 13.49 -1.92 -20.60
CA TRP A 192 13.45 -1.54 -22.01
C TRP A 192 14.49 -0.45 -22.28
N HIS A 193 15.49 -0.79 -23.09
CA HIS A 193 16.17 0.19 -23.91
C HIS A 193 15.30 0.44 -25.14
N GLU A 194 15.17 1.72 -25.52
CA GLU A 194 14.43 2.21 -26.69
C GLU A 194 14.82 1.51 -28.01
#